data_AF-B3ED57-F1
#
_entry.id   AF-B3ED57-F1
#
_cell.length_a   1.000
_cell.length_b   1.000
_cell.length_c   1.000
_cell.angle_alpha   90.00
_cell.angle_beta   90.00
_cell.angle_gamma   90.00
#
_symmetry.space_group_name_H-M   'P 1'
#
loop_
_entity.id
_entity.type
_entity.pdbx_description
1 polymer ?
#
loop_
_entity_poly.entity_id
_entity_poly.type
_entity_poly.pdbx_seq_one_letter_code
_entity_poly.pdbx_strand_id
1 'polypeptide(L)'
;MKPVTVFRYLWALPNSSIGLLLLVPAVLSDGRIRLVDGVLEISGKAAAWVLERIPFVGPADALTLGHVVLGRSEEILQQWRSHEQVHVRQYERWGPFFIPAYAFSSLYARMKGRDGYFGNRFETEAFMSEKDIIT
;
A
#
# COMPACT_ATOMS: atom_id res chain seq x y z
N MET A 1 20.43 12.69 0.23
CA MET A 1 19.07 12.60 0.83
C MET A 1 19.10 13.25 2.21
N LYS A 2 18.02 13.92 2.64
CA LYS A 2 17.96 14.50 4.00
C LYS A 2 17.93 13.36 5.04
N PRO A 3 18.51 13.53 6.25
CA PRO A 3 18.51 12.47 7.28
C PRO A 3 17.12 11.94 7.63
N VAL A 4 16.12 12.83 7.67
CA VAL A 4 14.71 12.48 7.91
C VAL A 4 14.16 11.55 6.83
N THR A 5 14.58 11.71 5.58
CA THR A 5 14.19 10.82 4.48
C THR A 5 14.81 9.44 4.69
N VAL A 6 16.10 9.34 5.00
CA VAL A 6 16.77 8.05 5.24
C VAL A 6 16.09 7.29 6.38
N PHE A 7 15.76 7.99 7.48
CA PHE A 7 15.06 7.39 8.60
C PHE A 7 13.70 6.80 8.20
N ARG A 8 12.90 7.53 7.41
CA ARG A 8 11.59 7.03 6.94
C ARG A 8 11.68 5.74 6.14
N TYR A 9 12.67 5.64 5.25
CA TYR A 9 12.91 4.41 4.48
C TYR A 9 13.37 3.27 5.39
N LEU A 10 14.32 3.50 6.30
CA LEU A 10 14.76 2.48 7.26
C LEU A 10 13.62 2.02 8.18
N TRP A 11 12.77 2.96 8.61
CA TRP A 11 11.63 2.69 9.47
C TRP A 11 10.54 1.88 8.77
N ALA A 12 10.27 2.15 7.49
CA ALA A 12 9.34 1.38 6.68
C ALA A 12 9.96 0.12 6.04
N LEU A 13 11.28 -0.06 6.15
CA LEU A 13 12.03 -1.10 5.45
C LEU A 13 11.51 -2.51 5.73
N PRO A 14 11.17 -2.91 6.97
CA PRO A 14 10.71 -4.28 7.23
C PRO A 14 9.47 -4.66 6.40
N ASN A 15 8.54 -3.72 6.19
CA ASN A 15 7.37 -3.94 5.36
C ASN A 15 7.71 -3.83 3.86
N SER A 16 8.57 -2.87 3.49
CA SER A 16 9.05 -2.70 2.11
C SER A 16 9.72 -3.97 1.60
N SER A 17 10.50 -4.64 2.44
CA SER A 17 11.14 -5.92 2.12
C SER A 17 10.14 -6.99 1.69
N ILE A 18 8.92 -7.02 2.25
CA ILE A 18 7.87 -7.95 1.84
C ILE A 18 7.45 -7.66 0.40
N GLY A 19 7.21 -6.39 0.05
CA GLY A 19 6.87 -5.98 -1.30
C GLY A 19 8.01 -6.22 -2.30
N LEU A 20 9.27 -6.02 -1.88
CA LEU A 20 10.45 -6.26 -2.70
C LEU A 20 10.61 -7.75 -3.10
N LEU A 21 10.06 -8.70 -2.36
CA LEU A 21 10.05 -10.11 -2.76
C LEU A 21 9.34 -10.33 -4.11
N LEU A 22 8.44 -9.43 -4.50
CA LEU A 22 7.73 -9.52 -5.79
C LEU A 22 8.47 -8.87 -6.96
N LEU A 23 9.62 -8.22 -6.72
CA LEU A 23 10.44 -7.67 -7.81
C LEU A 23 10.89 -8.75 -8.79
N VAL A 24 11.42 -9.87 -8.27
CA VAL A 24 11.96 -10.93 -9.12
C VAL A 24 10.86 -11.59 -9.96
N PRO A 25 9.71 -12.04 -9.38
CA PRO A 25 8.58 -12.52 -10.17
C PRO A 25 8.02 -11.49 -11.17
N ALA A 26 7.99 -10.21 -10.81
CA ALA A 26 7.52 -9.16 -11.72
C ALA A 26 8.43 -9.04 -12.94
N VAL A 27 9.76 -8.96 -12.75
CA VAL A 27 10.72 -8.90 -13.86
C VAL A 27 10.64 -10.14 -14.75
N LEU A 28 10.52 -11.33 -14.15
CA LEU A 28 10.45 -12.60 -14.90
C LEU A 28 9.13 -12.81 -15.65
N SER A 29 8.09 -12.03 -15.32
CA SER A 29 6.75 -12.15 -15.93
C SER A 29 6.37 -10.96 -16.83
N ASP A 30 7.36 -10.24 -17.35
CA ASP A 30 7.21 -9.01 -18.15
C ASP A 30 6.41 -7.91 -17.43
N GLY A 31 6.48 -7.90 -16.10
CA GLY A 31 5.92 -6.86 -15.26
C GLY A 31 6.59 -5.50 -15.49
N ARG A 32 5.94 -4.46 -14.99
CA ARG A 32 6.39 -3.08 -15.10
C ARG A 32 6.75 -2.57 -13.73
N ILE A 33 7.87 -1.85 -13.67
CA ILE A 33 8.40 -1.28 -12.44
C ILE A 33 8.65 0.19 -12.70
N ARG A 34 8.09 1.06 -11.85
CA ARG A 34 8.24 2.51 -11.96
C ARG A 34 8.58 3.07 -10.59
N LEU A 35 9.49 4.05 -10.55
CA LEU A 35 9.75 4.82 -9.34
C LEU A 35 8.98 6.14 -9.46
N VAL A 36 7.98 6.34 -8.61
CA VAL A 36 7.14 7.55 -8.60
C VAL A 36 7.19 8.15 -7.20
N ASP A 37 7.64 9.40 -7.10
CA ASP A 37 7.76 10.13 -5.83
C ASP A 37 8.54 9.38 -4.72
N GLY A 38 9.53 8.56 -5.12
CA GLY A 38 10.31 7.73 -4.21
C GLY A 38 9.66 6.39 -3.83
N VAL A 39 8.54 6.05 -4.45
CA VAL A 39 7.81 4.80 -4.22
C VAL A 39 7.99 3.88 -5.42
N LEU A 40 8.30 2.62 -5.16
CA LEU A 40 8.46 1.60 -6.17
C LEU A 40 7.11 0.97 -6.51
N GLU A 41 6.53 1.40 -7.62
CA GLU A 41 5.31 0.87 -8.20
C GLU A 41 5.62 -0.38 -9.04
N ILE A 42 4.96 -1.50 -8.76
CA ILE A 42 5.13 -2.78 -9.45
C ILE A 42 3.77 -3.26 -9.97
N SER A 43 3.67 -3.51 -11.28
CA SER A 43 2.49 -4.11 -11.90
C SER A 43 2.84 -5.27 -12.82
N GLY A 44 1.84 -6.06 -13.18
CA GLY A 44 1.99 -7.22 -14.07
C GLY A 44 1.37 -8.49 -13.47
N LYS A 45 1.58 -9.63 -14.14
CA LYS A 45 0.91 -10.90 -13.82
C LYS A 45 1.20 -11.38 -12.40
N ALA A 46 2.45 -11.27 -11.95
CA ALA A 46 2.83 -11.66 -10.60
C ALA A 46 2.13 -10.79 -9.52
N ALA A 47 2.12 -9.47 -9.72
CA ALA A 47 1.44 -8.54 -8.81
C ALA A 47 -0.07 -8.80 -8.78
N ALA A 48 -0.71 -8.93 -9.95
CA ALA A 48 -2.13 -9.26 -10.05
C ALA A 48 -2.47 -10.59 -9.36
N TRP A 49 -1.64 -11.63 -9.54
CA TRP A 49 -1.84 -12.93 -8.91
C TRP A 49 -1.82 -12.85 -7.38
N VAL A 50 -0.91 -12.05 -6.80
CA VAL A 50 -0.84 -11.82 -5.34
C VAL A 50 -2.05 -11.03 -4.87
N LEU A 51 -2.41 -9.97 -5.58
CA LEU A 51 -3.53 -9.09 -5.23
C LEU A 51 -4.88 -9.82 -5.26
N GLU A 52 -5.04 -10.84 -6.11
CA GLU A 52 -6.22 -11.72 -6.12
C GLU A 52 -6.30 -12.67 -4.92
N ARG A 53 -5.20 -12.88 -4.20
CA ARG A 53 -5.03 -13.94 -3.18
C ARG A 53 -4.71 -13.39 -1.80
N ILE A 54 -4.97 -12.11 -1.54
CA ILE A 54 -4.69 -11.51 -0.23
C ILE A 54 -5.56 -12.22 0.83
N PRO A 55 -4.94 -12.85 1.83
CA PRO A 55 -5.68 -13.58 2.85
C PRO A 55 -6.49 -12.61 3.72
N PHE A 56 -7.68 -13.03 4.15
CA PHE A 56 -8.58 -12.34 5.09
C PHE A 56 -9.21 -11.01 4.62
N VAL A 57 -8.68 -10.38 3.56
CA VAL A 57 -9.18 -9.12 3.01
C VAL A 57 -9.89 -9.31 1.67
N GLY A 58 -9.49 -10.33 0.89
CA GLY A 58 -10.03 -10.58 -0.45
C GLY A 58 -9.25 -9.86 -1.55
N PRO A 59 -9.72 -9.90 -2.80
CA PRO A 59 -9.01 -9.30 -3.92
C PRO A 59 -8.90 -7.77 -3.76
N ALA A 60 -7.75 -7.21 -4.13
CA ALA A 60 -7.51 -5.76 -4.15
C ALA A 60 -7.01 -5.28 -5.52
N ASP A 61 -7.22 -4.00 -5.82
CA ASP A 61 -6.72 -3.37 -7.03
C ASP A 61 -5.26 -2.91 -6.88
N ALA A 62 -4.91 -2.41 -5.70
CA ALA A 62 -3.56 -2.03 -5.31
C ALA A 62 -3.28 -2.41 -3.85
N LEU A 63 -1.98 -2.48 -3.50
CA LEU A 63 -1.53 -2.76 -2.14
C LEU A 63 -0.19 -2.07 -1.86
N THR A 64 -0.18 -1.20 -0.85
CA THR A 64 1.05 -0.61 -0.31
C THR A 64 1.72 -1.49 0.75
N LEU A 65 3.02 -1.70 0.60
CA LEU A 65 3.92 -2.34 1.55
C LEU A 65 5.15 -1.43 1.73
N GLY A 66 5.09 -0.52 2.71
CA GLY A 66 6.15 0.46 2.93
C GLY A 66 6.32 1.40 1.73
N HIS A 67 7.50 1.38 1.10
CA HIS A 67 7.80 2.15 -0.12
C HIS A 67 7.65 1.34 -1.41
N VAL A 68 6.96 0.19 -1.36
CA VAL A 68 6.60 -0.61 -2.53
C VAL A 68 5.08 -0.65 -2.67
N VAL A 69 4.57 -0.35 -3.87
CA VAL A 69 3.13 -0.42 -4.18
C VAL A 69 2.92 -1.42 -5.29
N LEU A 70 2.06 -2.38 -5.05
CA LEU A 70 1.63 -3.37 -6.03
C LEU A 70 0.34 -2.89 -6.68
N GLY A 71 0.17 -3.11 -7.97
CA GLY A 71 -1.11 -2.91 -8.64
C GLY A 71 -1.35 -3.90 -9.75
N ARG A 72 -2.63 -4.13 -10.07
CA ARG A 72 -3.01 -5.07 -11.13
C ARG A 72 -2.54 -4.64 -12.52
N SER A 73 -2.44 -3.34 -12.77
CA SER A 73 -1.90 -2.73 -13.98
C SER A 73 -1.31 -1.34 -13.70
N GLU A 74 -0.63 -0.73 -14.68
CA GLU A 74 -0.14 0.65 -14.55
C GLU A 74 -1.29 1.67 -14.43
N GLU A 75 -2.39 1.43 -15.13
CA GLU A 75 -3.58 2.30 -15.11
C GLU A 75 -4.23 2.30 -13.72
N ILE A 76 -4.32 1.13 -13.09
CA ILE A 76 -4.82 0.99 -11.73
C ILE A 76 -3.89 1.70 -10.73
N LEU A 77 -2.57 1.52 -10.86
CA LEU A 77 -1.61 2.26 -10.03
C LEU A 77 -1.72 3.76 -10.21
N GLN A 78 -1.97 4.23 -11.44
CA GLN A 78 -2.20 5.63 -11.70
C GLN A 78 -3.50 6.14 -11.07
N GLN A 79 -4.58 5.37 -11.17
CA GLN A 79 -5.89 5.70 -10.60
C GLN A 79 -5.83 5.81 -9.07
N TRP A 80 -5.17 4.84 -8.41
CA TRP A 80 -5.12 4.74 -6.94
C TRP A 80 -3.91 5.42 -6.32
N ARG A 81 -3.10 6.15 -7.10
CA ARG A 81 -1.81 6.69 -6.62
C ARG A 81 -1.95 7.57 -5.39
N SER A 82 -2.93 8.48 -5.37
CA SER A 82 -3.16 9.39 -4.24
C SER A 82 -3.49 8.62 -2.96
N HIS A 83 -4.32 7.58 -3.08
CA HIS A 83 -4.69 6.68 -2.00
C HIS A 83 -3.47 5.90 -1.48
N GLU A 84 -2.74 5.21 -2.36
CA GLU A 84 -1.58 4.41 -1.97
C GLU A 84 -0.46 5.28 -1.36
N GLN A 85 -0.28 6.51 -1.84
CA GLN A 85 0.67 7.46 -1.24
C GLN A 85 0.30 7.84 0.21
N VAL A 86 -0.98 7.83 0.59
CA VAL A 86 -1.37 7.98 2.00
C VAL A 86 -0.87 6.79 2.81
N HIS A 87 -1.05 5.56 2.31
CA HIS A 87 -0.53 4.38 2.98
C HIS A 87 0.99 4.39 3.10
N VAL A 88 1.72 4.86 2.09
CA VAL A 88 3.18 5.07 2.18
C VAL A 88 3.50 6.00 3.34
N ARG A 89 2.83 7.16 3.44
CA ARG A 89 3.03 8.10 4.56
C ARG A 89 2.64 7.51 5.92
N GLN A 90 1.64 6.62 5.96
CA GLN A 90 1.29 5.90 7.18
C GLN A 90 2.39 4.90 7.57
N TYR A 91 2.97 4.16 6.62
CA TYR A 91 4.17 3.35 6.88
C TYR A 91 5.37 4.20 7.32
N GLU A 92 5.57 5.39 6.77
CA GLU A 92 6.61 6.31 7.24
C GLU A 92 6.40 6.79 8.68
N ARG A 93 5.15 6.80 9.17
CA ARG A 93 4.81 7.19 10.55
C ARG A 93 4.87 5.99 11.51
N TRP A 94 4.33 4.85 11.10
CA TRP A 94 4.13 3.67 11.96
C TRP A 94 5.22 2.60 11.81
N GLY A 95 5.91 2.59 10.68
CA GLY A 95 6.97 1.64 10.37
C GLY A 95 6.50 0.19 10.50
N PRO A 96 7.20 -0.67 11.26
CA PRO A 96 6.82 -2.07 11.43
C PRO A 96 5.45 -2.27 12.09
N PHE A 97 4.95 -1.26 12.80
CA PHE A 97 3.69 -1.35 13.54
C PHE A 97 2.45 -1.02 12.70
N PHE A 98 2.61 -0.63 11.43
CA PHE A 98 1.47 -0.24 10.60
C PHE A 98 0.48 -1.37 10.38
N ILE A 99 0.93 -2.58 10.00
CA ILE A 99 0.05 -3.73 9.76
C ILE A 99 -0.75 -4.10 11.03
N PRO A 100 -0.11 -4.26 12.22
CA PRO A 100 -0.85 -4.45 13.47
C PRO A 100 -1.84 -3.32 13.78
N ALA A 101 -1.45 -2.06 13.58
CA ALA A 101 -2.33 -0.92 13.83
C ALA A 101 -3.54 -0.91 12.89
N TYR A 102 -3.33 -1.23 11.61
CA TYR A 102 -4.39 -1.38 10.62
C TYR A 102 -5.37 -2.49 11.04
N ALA A 103 -4.86 -3.67 11.39
CA ALA A 103 -5.69 -4.78 11.85
C ALA A 103 -6.50 -4.42 13.10
N PHE A 104 -5.89 -3.72 14.07
CA PHE A 104 -6.59 -3.24 15.24
C PHE A 104 -7.69 -2.23 14.88
N SER A 105 -7.44 -1.30 13.95
CA SER A 105 -8.45 -0.35 13.50
C SER A 105 -9.63 -1.04 12.81
N SER A 106 -9.37 -2.05 11.97
CA SER A 106 -10.42 -2.85 11.33
C SER A 106 -11.24 -3.66 12.35
N LEU A 107 -10.58 -4.28 13.34
CA LEU A 107 -11.27 -5.00 14.40
C LEU A 107 -12.14 -4.06 15.24
N TYR A 108 -11.60 -2.91 15.62
CA TYR A 108 -12.34 -1.89 16.37
C TYR A 108 -13.58 -1.41 15.59
N ALA A 109 -13.45 -1.18 14.28
CA ALA A 109 -14.59 -0.83 13.43
C ALA A 109 -15.67 -1.92 13.45
N ARG A 110 -15.29 -3.19 13.29
CA ARG A 110 -16.21 -4.34 13.38
C ARG A 110 -16.89 -4.45 14.75
N MET A 111 -16.15 -4.26 15.84
CA MET A 111 -16.71 -4.24 17.20
C MET A 111 -17.74 -3.13 17.42
N LYS A 112 -17.68 -2.06 16.63
CA LYS A 112 -18.66 -0.97 16.61
C LYS A 112 -19.79 -1.18 15.60
N GLY A 113 -19.91 -2.37 15.01
CA GLY A 113 -20.93 -2.69 14.01
C GLY A 113 -20.73 -2.00 12.67
N ARG A 114 -19.51 -1.51 12.37
CA ARG A 114 -19.16 -0.89 11.08
C ARG A 114 -18.46 -1.89 10.18
N ASP A 115 -18.38 -1.55 8.90
CA ASP A 115 -17.54 -2.28 7.96
C ASP A 115 -16.07 -2.24 8.39
N GLY A 116 -15.38 -3.38 8.32
CA GLY A 116 -14.00 -3.49 8.81
C GLY A 116 -12.97 -2.81 7.91
N TYR A 117 -13.28 -2.60 6.64
CA TYR A 117 -12.42 -1.93 5.67
C TYR A 117 -12.80 -0.44 5.60
N PHE A 118 -14.03 -0.11 5.20
CA PHE A 118 -14.47 1.29 5.08
C PHE A 118 -14.56 2.02 6.42
N GLY A 119 -14.74 1.29 7.52
CA GLY A 119 -14.70 1.85 8.88
C GLY A 119 -13.30 1.96 9.47
N ASN A 120 -12.26 1.46 8.78
CA ASN A 120 -10.88 1.59 9.20
C ASN A 120 -10.43 3.05 9.08
N ARG A 121 -9.80 3.58 10.14
CA ARG A 121 -9.34 4.98 10.17
C ARG A 121 -8.28 5.27 9.11
N PHE A 122 -7.41 4.31 8.82
CA PHE A 122 -6.34 4.45 7.82
C PHE A 122 -6.91 4.51 6.40
N GLU A 123 -7.90 3.69 6.10
CA GLU A 123 -8.66 3.73 4.84
C GLU A 123 -9.43 5.05 4.71
N THR A 124 -10.09 5.48 5.79
CA THR A 124 -10.81 6.76 5.81
C THR A 124 -9.87 7.93 5.50
N GLU A 125 -8.66 7.95 6.08
CA GLU A 125 -7.63 8.95 5.78
C GLU A 125 -7.19 8.88 4.31
N ALA A 126 -7.05 7.67 3.76
CA ALA A 126 -6.65 7.47 2.36
C ALA A 126 -7.72 8.00 1.38
N PHE A 127 -8.99 7.64 1.58
CA PHE A 127 -10.11 8.10 0.75
C PHE A 127 -10.42 9.60 0.90
N MET A 128 -10.15 10.21 2.06
CA MET A 128 -10.29 11.66 2.22
C MET A 128 -9.36 12.42 1.28
N SER A 129 -8.11 11.95 1.13
CA SER A 129 -7.12 12.60 0.27
C SER A 129 -7.46 12.56 -1.23
N GLU A 130 -8.26 11.58 -1.68
CA GLU A 130 -8.74 11.52 -3.06
C GLU A 130 -9.80 12.59 -3.35
N LYS A 131 -10.69 12.87 -2.39
CA LYS A 131 -11.79 13.83 -2.56
C LYS A 131 -11.28 15.27 -2.67
N ASP A 132 -10.18 15.57 -1.99
CA ASP A 132 -9.53 16.88 -2.01
C ASP A 132 -8.86 17.22 -3.36
N ILE A 133 -8.72 16.25 -4.28
CA ILE A 133 -8.14 16.46 -5.63
C ILE A 133 -9.22 16.84 -6.66
N ILE A 134 -10.49 16.58 -6.38
CA ILE A 134 -11.62 16.77 -7.32
C ILE A 134 -12.45 18.04 -6.97
N THR A 135 -12.19 18.68 -5.83
CA THR A 135 -12.87 19.91 -5.38
C THR A 135 -12.00 21.13 -5.68
#